data_AF-A0A968F1V4-F1
#
_entry.id   AF-A0A968F1V4-F1
#
_cell.length_a   1.000
_cell.length_b   1.000
_cell.length_c   1.000
_cell.angle_alpha   90.00
_cell.angle_beta   90.00
_cell.angle_gamma   90.00
#
_symmetry.space_group_name_H-M   'P 1'
#
loop_
_entity.id
_entity.type
_entity.pdbx_description
1 polymer ?
#
loop_
_entity_poly.entity_id
_entity_poly.type
_entity_poly.pdbx_seq_one_letter_code
_entity_poly.pdbx_strand_id
1 'polypeptide(L)'
;IEHSGGASFAPNIDYFDPENIIQLAIEGGCNAVASTFGILGSMSRKYAHKIPFILKINHNELLTYPNNYDQVPFTNIERAYELGAAGIGATIYFGA
;
A
#
# COMPACT_ATOMS: atom_id res chain seq x y z
N ILE A 1 -3.78 6.09 4.15
CA ILE A 1 -5.24 6.16 3.92
C ILE A 1 -5.96 5.63 5.16
N GLU A 2 -5.78 4.39 5.62
CA GLU A 2 -6.45 3.91 6.85
C GLU A 2 -5.84 4.41 8.18
N HIS A 3 -4.53 4.65 8.21
CA HIS A 3 -3.82 5.09 9.43
C HIS A 3 -3.25 6.51 9.33
N SER A 4 -3.59 7.25 8.26
CA SER A 4 -2.99 8.54 7.89
C SER A 4 -1.46 8.53 7.72
N GLY A 5 -0.91 9.37 6.85
CA GLY A 5 0.56 9.52 6.76
C GLY A 5 1.13 10.13 8.04
N GLY A 6 0.42 11.11 8.61
CA GLY A 6 0.81 11.80 9.83
C GLY A 6 1.01 10.86 11.02
N ALA A 7 0.01 10.03 11.34
CA ALA A 7 0.14 9.14 12.49
C ALA A 7 1.18 8.02 12.25
N SER A 8 1.33 7.54 11.02
CA SER A 8 2.31 6.48 10.71
C SER A 8 3.75 6.97 10.66
N PHE A 9 4.01 8.18 10.13
CA PHE A 9 5.35 8.62 9.75
C PHE A 9 5.85 9.83 10.54
N ALA A 10 5.03 10.50 11.37
CA ALA A 10 5.53 11.57 12.24
C ALA A 10 6.69 11.15 13.17
N PRO A 11 6.73 9.93 13.73
CA PRO A 11 7.88 9.49 14.54
C PRO A 11 9.18 9.34 13.75
N ASN A 12 9.11 9.14 12.43
CA ASN A 12 10.27 9.03 11.57
C ASN A 12 9.99 9.67 10.20
N ILE A 13 10.33 10.95 10.10
CA ILE A 13 9.91 11.82 9.00
C ILE A 13 10.45 11.38 7.64
N ASP A 14 11.55 10.63 7.60
CA ASP A 14 12.12 10.12 6.36
C ASP A 14 11.14 9.18 5.64
N TYR A 15 10.24 8.51 6.38
CA TYR A 15 9.26 7.59 5.82
C TYR A 15 8.03 8.28 5.21
N PHE A 16 7.98 9.61 5.21
CA PHE A 16 7.08 10.32 4.30
C PHE A 16 7.53 10.19 2.83
N ASP A 17 8.82 9.92 2.59
CA ASP A 17 9.28 9.48 1.27
C ASP A 17 8.97 7.98 1.09
N PRO A 18 8.08 7.61 0.14
CA PRO A 18 7.74 6.22 -0.11
C PRO A 18 8.94 5.35 -0.53
N GLU A 19 10.00 5.94 -1.08
CA GLU A 19 11.20 5.20 -1.50
C GLU A 19 11.87 4.51 -0.31
N ASN A 20 11.89 5.16 0.85
CA ASN A 20 12.56 4.65 2.05
C ASN A 20 11.91 3.38 2.59
N ILE A 21 10.60 3.18 2.37
CA ILE A 21 9.91 1.92 2.70
C ILE A 21 10.48 0.77 1.84
N ILE A 22 10.73 1.03 0.56
CA ILE A 22 11.23 0.02 -0.38
C ILE A 22 12.71 -0.25 -0.13
N GLN A 23 13.51 0.79 0.11
CA GLN A 23 14.92 0.63 0.45
C GLN A 23 15.08 -0.20 1.73
N LEU A 24 14.32 0.11 2.78
CA LEU A 24 14.30 -0.67 4.01
C LEU A 24 13.94 -2.14 3.75
N ALA A 25 12.94 -2.40 2.91
CA ALA A 25 12.54 -3.78 2.58
C ALA A 25 13.65 -4.55 1.85
N ILE A 26 14.35 -3.89 0.92
CA ILE A 26 15.48 -4.50 0.20
C ILE A 26 16.65 -4.78 1.16
N GLU A 27 17.03 -3.79 1.98
CA GLU A 27 18.11 -3.91 2.96
C GLU A 27 17.81 -4.98 4.02
N GLY A 28 16.54 -5.09 4.43
CA GLY A 28 16.05 -6.10 5.35
C GLY A 28 15.93 -7.50 4.74
N GLY A 29 16.21 -7.67 3.44
CA GLY A 29 16.09 -8.96 2.75
C GLY A 29 14.64 -9.46 2.62
N CYS A 30 13.66 -8.55 2.61
CA CYS A 30 12.26 -8.91 2.42
C CYS A 30 12.03 -9.49 1.01
N ASN A 31 11.07 -10.40 0.92
CA ASN A 31 10.69 -11.05 -0.33
C ASN A 31 9.70 -10.24 -1.18
N ALA A 32 9.00 -9.26 -0.59
CA ALA A 32 8.04 -8.40 -1.28
C ALA A 32 7.73 -7.13 -0.46
N VAL A 33 7.14 -6.12 -1.12
CA VAL A 33 6.54 -4.95 -0.47
C VAL A 33 5.04 -4.94 -0.73
N ALA A 34 4.24 -4.95 0.34
CA ALA A 34 2.80 -4.79 0.27
C ALA A 34 2.39 -3.36 0.62
N SER A 35 1.74 -2.65 -0.30
CA SER A 35 1.30 -1.27 -0.05
C SER A 35 0.17 -0.85 -1.00
N THR A 36 -0.25 0.40 -0.87
CA THR A 36 -1.36 1.00 -1.62
C THR A 36 -0.91 1.41 -3.03
N PHE A 37 -1.89 1.63 -3.91
CA PHE A 37 -1.64 2.04 -5.30
C PHE A 37 -0.77 3.31 -5.40
N GLY A 38 -0.98 4.29 -4.53
CA GLY A 38 -0.21 5.55 -4.56
C GLY A 38 1.28 5.36 -4.26
N ILE A 39 1.61 4.56 -3.23
CA ILE A 39 3.00 4.31 -2.83
C ILE A 39 3.71 3.43 -3.85
N LEU A 40 3.07 2.33 -4.27
CA LEU A 40 3.68 1.44 -5.26
C LEU A 40 3.77 2.11 -6.64
N GLY A 41 2.77 2.92 -7.00
CA GLY A 41 2.73 3.63 -8.27
C GLY A 41 3.77 4.73 -8.42
N SER A 42 4.11 5.45 -7.35
CA SER A 42 5.20 6.44 -7.43
C SER A 42 6.55 5.75 -7.66
N MET A 43 6.70 4.50 -7.23
CA MET A 43 7.98 3.77 -7.23
C MET A 43 8.11 2.67 -8.30
N SER A 44 7.03 2.30 -8.99
CA SER A 44 7.00 1.12 -9.87
C SER A 44 8.08 1.14 -10.95
N ARG A 45 8.25 2.26 -11.65
CA ARG A 45 9.27 2.39 -12.70
C ARG A 45 10.69 2.11 -12.20
N LYS A 46 10.98 2.40 -10.94
CA LYS A 46 12.32 2.24 -10.36
C LYS A 46 12.53 0.88 -9.69
N TYR A 47 11.46 0.23 -9.22
CA TYR A 47 11.57 -0.91 -8.30
C TYR A 47 10.72 -2.15 -8.62
N ALA A 48 9.72 -2.09 -9.50
CA ALA A 48 8.79 -3.21 -9.73
C ALA A 48 9.48 -4.52 -10.16
N HIS A 49 10.67 -4.43 -10.77
CA HIS A 49 11.48 -5.59 -11.19
C HIS A 49 12.69 -5.85 -10.27
N LYS A 50 12.81 -5.13 -9.16
CA LYS A 50 13.88 -5.30 -8.15
C LYS A 50 13.39 -6.02 -6.91
N ILE A 51 12.15 -5.77 -6.52
CA ILE A 51 11.47 -6.46 -5.42
C ILE A 51 9.99 -6.64 -5.79
N PRO A 52 9.39 -7.83 -5.58
CA PRO A 52 7.98 -8.06 -5.86
C PRO A 52 7.06 -7.08 -5.13
N PHE A 53 6.10 -6.53 -5.87
CA PHE A 53 5.06 -5.67 -5.32
C PHE A 53 3.76 -6.45 -5.08
N ILE A 54 3.14 -6.26 -3.92
CA ILE A 54 1.81 -6.79 -3.60
C ILE A 54 0.86 -5.60 -3.43
N LEU A 55 -0.05 -5.41 -4.38
CA LEU A 55 -0.95 -4.27 -4.34
C LEU A 55 -2.13 -4.53 -3.41
N LYS A 56 -2.26 -3.73 -2.35
CA LYS A 56 -3.45 -3.69 -1.50
C LYS A 56 -4.57 -2.94 -2.22
N ILE A 57 -5.63 -3.65 -2.61
CA ILE A 57 -6.65 -3.08 -3.51
C ILE A 57 -7.80 -2.36 -2.82
N ASN A 58 -8.02 -2.60 -1.53
CA ASN A 58 -9.13 -2.05 -0.76
C ASN A 58 -8.67 -1.37 0.53
N HIS A 59 -9.48 -0.42 1.00
CA HIS A 59 -9.34 0.25 2.28
C HIS A 59 -10.71 0.48 2.91
N ASN A 60 -10.70 0.75 4.21
CA ASN A 60 -11.88 1.18 4.94
C ASN A 60 -12.27 2.60 4.56
N GLU A 61 -13.58 2.85 4.45
CA GLU A 61 -14.12 4.20 4.33
C GLU A 61 -14.00 4.94 5.68
N LEU A 62 -13.31 6.07 5.70
CA LEU A 62 -12.99 6.83 6.93
C LEU A 62 -13.55 8.26 6.96
N LEU A 63 -14.26 8.69 5.93
CA LEU A 63 -14.81 10.05 5.83
C LEU A 63 -16.24 10.17 6.38
N THR A 64 -16.81 9.07 6.89
CA THR A 64 -18.16 9.02 7.46
C THR A 64 -18.10 8.80 8.97
N TYR A 65 -18.93 9.54 9.72
CA TYR A 65 -19.11 9.35 11.16
C TYR A 65 -20.58 9.00 11.48
N PRO A 66 -20.87 7.93 12.26
CA PRO A 66 -19.92 6.98 12.85
C PRO A 66 -19.19 6.17 11.77
N ASN A 67 -17.99 5.67 12.10
CA ASN A 67 -17.20 4.88 11.17
C ASN A 67 -17.97 3.62 10.78
N ASN A 68 -18.09 3.38 9.47
CA ASN A 68 -18.52 2.10 8.92
C ASN A 68 -17.28 1.28 8.54
N TYR A 69 -17.38 -0.05 8.65
CA TYR A 69 -16.29 -0.97 8.34
C TYR A 69 -16.43 -1.56 6.93
N ASP A 70 -16.68 -0.70 5.94
CA ASP A 70 -16.84 -1.09 4.55
C ASP A 70 -15.50 -1.03 3.81
N GLN A 71 -15.10 -2.18 3.25
CA GLN A 71 -13.85 -2.36 2.53
C GLN A 71 -14.04 -2.03 1.04
N VAL A 72 -14.00 -0.74 0.73
CA VAL A 72 -14.20 -0.27 -0.64
C VAL A 72 -12.93 -0.46 -1.49
N PRO A 73 -13.06 -0.90 -2.76
CA PRO A 73 -11.93 -0.98 -3.68
C PRO A 73 -11.46 0.42 -4.09
N PHE A 74 -10.16 0.69 -3.95
CA PHE A 74 -9.52 1.97 -4.33
C PHE A 74 -8.74 1.87 -5.66
N THR A 75 -8.66 0.67 -6.22
CA THR A 75 -7.99 0.39 -7.50
C THR A 75 -8.57 -0.90 -8.09
N ASN A 76 -8.07 -1.30 -9.26
CA ASN A 76 -8.53 -2.50 -9.96
C ASN A 76 -7.35 -3.39 -10.40
N ILE A 77 -7.68 -4.58 -10.90
CA ILE A 77 -6.69 -5.58 -11.29
C ILE A 77 -5.85 -5.13 -12.49
N GLU A 78 -6.45 -4.42 -13.45
CA GLU A 78 -5.74 -3.89 -14.62
C GLU A 78 -4.63 -2.91 -14.18
N ARG A 79 -4.94 -1.99 -13.27
CA ARG A 79 -3.97 -1.08 -12.66
C ARG A 79 -2.87 -1.81 -11.92
N ALA A 80 -3.18 -2.91 -11.24
CA ALA A 80 -2.17 -3.75 -10.58
C ALA A 80 -1.20 -4.37 -11.58
N TYR A 81 -1.73 -4.85 -12.71
CA TYR A 81 -0.92 -5.39 -13.79
C TYR A 81 -0.02 -4.32 -14.42
N GLU A 82 -0.56 -3.13 -14.71
CA GLU A 82 0.20 -1.99 -15.25
C GLU A 82 1.35 -1.56 -14.33
N LEU A 83 1.20 -1.71 -13.01
CA LEU A 83 2.23 -1.43 -12.02
C LEU A 83 3.37 -2.47 -12.01
N GLY A 84 3.20 -3.62 -12.65
CA GLY A 84 4.09 -4.76 -12.49
C GLY A 84 3.96 -5.45 -11.13
N ALA A 85 2.77 -5.39 -10.51
CA ALA A 85 2.53 -6.08 -9.25
C ALA A 85 2.60 -7.61 -9.45
N ALA A 86 3.28 -8.30 -8.53
CA ALA A 86 3.38 -9.75 -8.50
C ALA A 86 2.20 -10.42 -7.77
N GLY A 87 1.44 -9.64 -6.99
CA GLY A 87 0.28 -10.15 -6.25
C GLY A 87 -0.69 -9.06 -5.82
N ILE A 88 -1.84 -9.51 -5.32
CA ILE A 88 -2.91 -8.66 -4.78
C ILE A 88 -3.10 -8.99 -3.30
N GLY A 89 -3.22 -7.94 -2.48
CA GLY A 89 -3.66 -8.03 -1.10
C GLY A 89 -5.06 -7.45 -0.95
N ALA A 90 -5.89 -8.07 -0.11
CA ALA A 90 -7.17 -7.52 0.31
C ALA A 90 -7.40 -7.79 1.80
N THR A 91 -8.04 -6.86 2.50
CA THR A 91 -8.49 -7.07 3.88
C THR A 91 -9.98 -7.35 3.85
N ILE A 92 -10.42 -8.30 4.66
CA ILE A 92 -11.82 -8.66 4.83
C ILE A 92 -12.12 -8.60 6.32
N TYR A 93 -13.09 -7.79 6.73
CA TYR A 93 -13.61 -7.76 8.09
C TYR A 93 -14.85 -8.67 8.15
N PHE A 94 -14.73 -9.81 8.83
CA PHE A 94 -15.86 -10.73 9.00
C PHE A 94 -16.86 -10.18 10.02
N GLY A 95 -18.15 -10.12 9.63
CA GLY A 95 -19.23 -9.66 10.51
C GLY A 95 -19.38 -8.13 10.64
N ALA A 96 -18.64 -7.37 9.82
CA ALA A 96 -18.88 -5.96 9.58
C ALA A 96 -20.14 -5.73 8.73
#